data_AF-A0A496US37-F1
#
_entry.id   AF-A0A496US37-F1
#
_cell.length_a   1.000
_cell.length_b   1.000
_cell.length_c   1.000
_cell.angle_alpha   90.00
_cell.angle_beta   90.00
_cell.angle_gamma   90.00
#
_symmetry.space_group_name_H-M   'P 1'
#
loop_
_entity.id
_entity.type
_entity.pdbx_description
1 polymer ?
#
loop_
_entity_poly.entity_id
_entity_poly.type
_entity_poly.pdbx_seq_one_letter_code
_entity_poly.pdbx_strand_id
1 'polypeptide(L)'
;MAPQHSTSADDALHEQRILGRLLSLYEEQHGVYRQVLDLSHRQGETVRNGGTMSQVRRILEEKKRCLDLVARLELTERDAKQAWERGRAGWSVAGKARLHRTLAEVTDLIEEVLACEEQNDLELIARTQVV
;
A
#
# COMPACT_ATOMS: atom_id res chain seq x y z
N MET A 1 -17.77 14.90 45.57
CA MET A 1 -16.64 14.01 45.25
C MET A 1 -16.69 13.75 43.75
N ALA A 2 -15.77 14.31 42.97
CA ALA A 2 -15.69 14.09 41.53
C ALA A 2 -14.45 13.23 41.24
N PRO A 3 -14.55 12.12 40.50
CA PRO A 3 -13.37 11.44 39.98
C PRO A 3 -13.01 12.09 38.65
N GLN A 4 -11.95 12.89 38.62
CA GLN A 4 -11.41 13.51 37.41
C GLN A 4 -9.98 13.01 37.15
N HIS A 5 -9.77 11.73 36.80
CA HIS A 5 -8.44 11.28 36.33
C HIS A 5 -8.45 10.12 35.31
N SER A 6 -9.59 9.59 34.87
CA SER A 6 -9.61 8.45 33.91
C SER A 6 -9.34 8.84 32.46
N THR A 7 -9.52 10.11 32.07
CA THR A 7 -9.54 10.55 30.67
C THR A 7 -8.20 10.34 29.94
N SER A 8 -7.06 10.55 30.61
CA SER A 8 -5.75 10.49 29.94
C SER A 8 -5.30 9.08 29.55
N ALA A 9 -5.70 8.06 30.32
CA ALA A 9 -5.33 6.67 30.04
C ALA A 9 -6.24 6.08 28.94
N ASP A 10 -7.52 6.41 28.99
CA ASP A 10 -8.50 5.99 27.99
C ASP A 10 -8.20 6.60 26.61
N ASP A 11 -7.77 7.86 26.57
CA ASP A 11 -7.35 8.55 25.34
C ASP A 11 -6.09 7.91 24.72
N ALA A 12 -5.10 7.57 25.54
CA ALA A 12 -3.88 6.90 25.09
C ALA A 12 -4.16 5.49 24.53
N LEU A 13 -5.04 4.73 25.20
CA LEU A 13 -5.48 3.42 24.71
C LEU A 13 -6.34 3.52 23.43
N HIS A 14 -7.10 4.60 23.29
CA HIS A 14 -7.85 4.87 22.08
C HIS A 14 -6.93 5.22 20.90
N GLU A 15 -5.96 6.11 21.10
CA GLU A 15 -4.91 6.43 20.12
C GLU A 15 -4.20 5.15 19.68
N GLN A 16 -3.71 4.34 20.64
CA GLN A 16 -2.96 3.13 20.35
C GLN A 16 -3.76 2.14 19.50
N ARG A 17 -5.08 2.01 19.76
CA ARG A 17 -5.95 1.11 18.97
C ARG A 17 -6.14 1.60 17.54
N ILE A 18 -6.44 2.89 17.33
CA ILE A 18 -6.66 3.42 15.98
C ILE A 18 -5.34 3.40 15.20
N LEU A 19 -4.26 3.90 15.81
CA LEU A 19 -2.94 3.93 15.20
C LEU A 19 -2.46 2.51 14.88
N GLY A 20 -2.61 1.56 15.81
CA GLY A 20 -2.25 0.16 15.57
C GLY A 20 -3.01 -0.44 14.38
N ARG A 21 -4.32 -0.16 14.26
CA ARG A 21 -5.12 -0.60 13.13
C ARG A 21 -4.66 0.02 11.80
N LEU A 22 -4.43 1.33 11.76
CA LEU A 22 -3.94 2.01 10.55
C LEU A 22 -2.57 1.48 10.12
N LEU A 23 -1.64 1.33 11.06
CA LEU A 23 -0.31 0.81 10.77
C LEU A 23 -0.35 -0.62 10.23
N SER A 24 -1.19 -1.48 10.82
CA SER A 24 -1.39 -2.85 10.30
C SER A 24 -1.93 -2.84 8.87
N LEU A 25 -2.90 -1.98 8.57
CA LEU A 25 -3.49 -1.89 7.24
C LEU A 25 -2.46 -1.38 6.21
N TYR A 26 -1.67 -0.37 6.55
CA TYR A 26 -0.60 0.11 5.67
C TYR A 26 0.55 -0.89 5.51
N GLU A 27 0.89 -1.66 6.55
CA GLU A 27 1.87 -2.74 6.45
C GLU A 27 1.38 -3.86 5.50
N GLU A 28 0.10 -4.21 5.58
CA GLU A 28 -0.55 -5.12 4.63
C GLU A 28 -0.54 -4.55 3.20
N GLN A 29 -0.92 -3.28 3.00
CA GLN A 29 -0.86 -2.62 1.68
C GLN A 29 0.55 -2.63 1.11
N HIS A 30 1.55 -2.28 1.92
CA HIS A 30 2.96 -2.31 1.53
C HIS A 30 3.39 -3.72 1.10
N GLY A 31 2.99 -4.77 1.82
CA GLY A 31 3.22 -6.16 1.41
C GLY A 31 2.59 -6.50 0.05
N VAL A 32 1.37 -6.05 -0.20
CA VAL A 32 0.68 -6.27 -1.48
C VAL A 32 1.34 -5.50 -2.63
N TYR A 33 1.72 -4.24 -2.42
CA TYR A 33 2.43 -3.46 -3.44
C TYR A 33 3.80 -4.05 -3.77
N ARG A 34 4.52 -4.62 -2.79
CA ARG A 34 5.79 -5.32 -3.04
C ARG A 34 5.56 -6.54 -3.93
N GLN A 35 4.48 -7.28 -3.70
CA GLN A 35 4.10 -8.39 -4.57
C GLN A 35 3.78 -7.90 -6.00
N VAL A 36 3.12 -6.75 -6.15
CA VAL A 36 2.87 -6.15 -7.48
C VAL A 36 4.18 -5.78 -8.15
N LEU A 37 5.15 -5.20 -7.43
CA LEU A 37 6.47 -4.86 -7.97
C LEU A 37 7.22 -6.11 -8.46
N ASP A 38 7.26 -7.18 -7.65
CA ASP A 38 7.88 -8.45 -8.03
C ASP A 38 7.22 -9.05 -9.30
N LEU A 39 5.89 -9.00 -9.39
CA LEU A 39 5.16 -9.43 -10.58
C LEU A 39 5.47 -8.55 -11.80
N SER A 40 5.67 -7.25 -11.60
CA SER A 40 6.02 -6.29 -12.65
C SER A 40 7.43 -6.56 -13.19
N HIS A 41 8.40 -6.85 -12.32
CA HIS A 41 9.73 -7.30 -12.76
C HIS A 41 9.66 -8.63 -13.54
N ARG A 42 8.91 -9.61 -13.03
CA ARG A 42 8.71 -10.90 -13.72
C ARG A 42 8.02 -10.75 -15.07
N GLN A 43 7.11 -9.78 -15.20
CA GLN A 43 6.48 -9.43 -16.48
C GLN A 43 7.53 -8.93 -17.47
N GLY A 44 8.35 -7.95 -17.08
CA GLY A 44 9.44 -7.41 -17.90
C GLY A 44 10.44 -8.49 -18.32
N GLU A 45 10.86 -9.35 -17.40
CA GLU A 45 11.71 -10.51 -17.73
C GLU A 45 11.05 -11.47 -18.72
N THR A 46 9.78 -11.78 -18.53
CA THR A 46 9.01 -12.64 -19.45
C THR A 46 8.96 -12.03 -20.84
N VAL A 47 8.66 -10.73 -20.95
CA VAL A 47 8.65 -10.02 -22.24
C VAL A 47 10.03 -10.02 -22.89
N ARG A 48 11.10 -9.68 -22.16
CA ARG A 48 12.48 -9.66 -22.67
C ARG A 48 12.96 -11.03 -23.14
N ASN A 49 12.57 -12.09 -22.45
CA ASN A 49 12.96 -13.45 -22.80
C ASN A 49 12.08 -14.08 -23.90
N GLY A 50 11.14 -13.32 -24.49
CA GLY A 50 10.25 -13.84 -25.55
C GLY A 50 9.23 -14.84 -25.02
N GLY A 51 8.81 -14.69 -23.76
CA GLY A 51 7.77 -15.49 -23.13
C GLY A 51 6.43 -15.40 -23.88
N THR A 52 5.59 -16.39 -23.66
CA THR A 52 4.31 -16.51 -24.36
C THR A 52 3.29 -15.51 -23.83
N MET A 53 2.31 -15.16 -24.67
CA MET A 53 1.19 -14.31 -24.26
C MET A 53 0.38 -14.91 -23.09
N SER A 54 0.33 -16.24 -22.96
CA SER A 54 -0.33 -16.90 -21.83
C SER A 54 0.43 -16.72 -20.51
N GLN A 55 1.76 -16.68 -20.53
CA GLN A 55 2.58 -16.36 -19.34
C GLN A 55 2.34 -14.92 -18.90
N VAL A 56 2.37 -13.96 -19.83
CA VAL A 56 2.09 -12.55 -19.54
C VAL A 56 0.67 -12.38 -18.98
N ARG A 57 -0.33 -13.02 -19.59
CA ARG A 57 -1.71 -12.97 -19.10
C ARG A 57 -1.85 -13.45 -17.66
N ARG A 58 -1.17 -14.54 -17.29
CA ARG A 58 -1.18 -15.06 -15.92
C ARG A 58 -0.64 -14.04 -14.91
N ILE A 59 0.46 -13.38 -15.26
CA ILE A 59 1.06 -12.34 -14.41
C ILE A 59 0.09 -11.16 -14.24
N LEU A 60 -0.57 -10.72 -15.32
CA LEU A 60 -1.57 -9.65 -15.26
C LEU A 60 -2.77 -10.03 -14.39
N GLU A 61 -3.24 -11.28 -14.45
CA GLU A 61 -4.31 -11.77 -13.57
C GLU A 61 -3.90 -11.78 -12.10
N GLU A 62 -2.65 -12.16 -11.79
CA GLU A 62 -2.11 -12.11 -10.43
C GLU A 62 -2.01 -10.66 -9.92
N LYS A 63 -1.49 -9.74 -10.74
CA LYS A 63 -1.41 -8.30 -10.41
C LYS A 63 -2.80 -7.72 -10.16
N LYS A 64 -3.78 -8.07 -11.00
CA LYS A 64 -5.17 -7.65 -10.78
C LYS A 64 -5.70 -8.10 -9.42
N ARG A 65 -5.47 -9.35 -9.01
CA ARG A 65 -5.89 -9.84 -7.69
C ARG A 65 -5.23 -9.09 -6.53
N CYS A 66 -3.96 -8.71 -6.68
CA CYS A 66 -3.27 -7.86 -5.71
C CYS A 66 -3.93 -6.47 -5.62
N LEU A 67 -4.19 -5.82 -6.75
CA LEU A 67 -4.84 -4.50 -6.77
C LEU A 67 -6.28 -4.56 -6.21
N ASP A 68 -7.03 -5.62 -6.50
CA ASP A 68 -8.35 -5.86 -5.89
C ASP A 68 -8.28 -6.07 -4.37
N LEU A 69 -7.15 -6.58 -3.85
CA LEU A 69 -6.90 -6.66 -2.41
C LEU A 69 -6.58 -5.27 -1.83
N VAL A 70 -5.73 -4.47 -2.46
CA VAL A 70 -5.46 -3.08 -2.05
C VAL A 70 -6.76 -2.29 -1.95
N ALA A 71 -7.62 -2.35 -2.98
CA ALA A 71 -8.90 -1.65 -2.98
C ALA A 71 -9.80 -2.04 -1.78
N ARG A 72 -9.77 -3.31 -1.37
CA ARG A 72 -10.50 -3.77 -0.17
C ARG A 72 -9.88 -3.29 1.14
N LEU A 73 -8.55 -3.20 1.20
CA LEU A 73 -7.84 -2.64 2.35
C LEU A 73 -8.16 -1.15 2.51
N GLU A 74 -8.12 -0.37 1.43
CA GLU A 74 -8.47 1.06 1.43
C GLU A 74 -9.91 1.31 1.90
N LEU A 75 -10.86 0.45 1.50
CA LEU A 75 -12.23 0.51 2.01
C LEU A 75 -12.30 0.27 3.52
N THR A 76 -11.49 -0.66 4.04
CA THR A 76 -11.41 -1.02 5.46
C THR A 76 -10.70 0.06 6.30
N GLU A 77 -9.80 0.81 5.68
CA GLU A 77 -9.09 1.94 6.29
C GLU A 77 -9.97 3.15 6.54
N ARG A 78 -11.01 3.34 5.73
CA ARG A 78 -11.84 4.57 5.73
C ARG A 78 -12.30 4.97 7.15
N ASP A 79 -12.82 4.03 7.92
CA ASP A 79 -13.30 4.31 9.27
C ASP A 79 -12.17 4.65 10.25
N ALA A 80 -11.04 3.93 10.15
CA ALA A 80 -9.88 4.16 10.99
C ALA A 80 -9.22 5.50 10.66
N LYS A 81 -9.18 5.88 9.38
CA LYS A 81 -8.68 7.16 8.90
C LYS A 81 -9.56 8.31 9.38
N GLN A 82 -10.88 8.19 9.29
CA GLN A 82 -11.79 9.20 9.83
C GLN A 82 -11.63 9.36 11.36
N ALA A 83 -11.47 8.25 12.09
CA ALA A 83 -11.22 8.31 13.52
C ALA A 83 -9.88 8.99 13.85
N TRP A 84 -8.85 8.73 13.05
CA TRP A 84 -7.56 9.42 13.11
C TRP A 84 -7.69 10.92 12.86
N GLU A 85 -8.35 11.33 11.77
CA GLU A 85 -8.50 12.74 11.39
C GLU A 85 -9.20 13.56 12.50
N ARG A 86 -10.25 12.98 13.12
CA ARG A 86 -10.97 13.61 14.23
C ARG A 86 -10.10 13.77 15.49
N GLY A 87 -9.23 12.80 15.76
CA GLY A 87 -8.39 12.80 16.96
C GLY A 87 -7.02 13.46 16.81
N ARG A 88 -6.55 13.72 15.57
CA ARG A 88 -5.13 13.99 15.28
C ARG A 88 -4.53 15.14 16.09
N ALA A 89 -5.31 16.14 16.49
CA ALA A 89 -4.80 17.28 17.26
C ALA A 89 -4.21 16.82 18.62
N GLY A 90 -4.87 15.88 19.30
CA GLY A 90 -4.49 15.38 20.62
C GLY A 90 -3.50 14.23 20.63
N TRP A 91 -3.14 13.68 19.46
CA TRP A 91 -2.31 12.49 19.37
C TRP A 91 -0.83 12.78 19.59
N SER A 92 -0.12 11.77 20.10
CA SER A 92 1.31 11.83 20.35
C SER A 92 2.12 12.17 19.09
N VAL A 93 3.20 12.93 19.27
CA VAL A 93 4.14 13.27 18.17
C VAL A 93 4.78 12.00 17.59
N ALA A 94 5.12 11.04 18.45
CA ALA A 94 5.68 9.76 18.03
C ALA A 94 4.72 8.95 17.16
N GLY A 95 3.43 8.90 17.53
CA GLY A 95 2.39 8.21 16.76
C GLY A 95 2.19 8.82 15.37
N LYS A 96 2.12 10.16 15.30
CA LYS A 96 2.08 10.90 14.03
C LYS A 96 3.29 10.61 13.15
N ALA A 97 4.50 10.72 13.71
CA ALA A 97 5.73 10.49 12.97
C ALA A 97 5.82 9.05 12.43
N ARG A 98 5.36 8.05 13.21
CA ARG A 98 5.33 6.66 12.77
C ARG A 98 4.38 6.47 11.59
N LEU A 99 3.16 6.99 11.69
CA LEU A 99 2.19 6.91 10.59
C LEU A 99 2.70 7.60 9.33
N HIS A 100 3.29 8.79 9.46
CA HIS A 100 3.86 9.52 8.32
C HIS A 100 4.96 8.74 7.61
N ARG A 101 5.85 8.05 8.35
CA ARG A 101 6.89 7.21 7.74
C ARG A 101 6.27 6.04 6.98
N THR A 102 5.33 5.32 7.58
CA THR A 102 4.67 4.19 6.91
C THR A 102 3.92 4.61 5.65
N LEU A 103 3.26 5.77 5.67
CA LEU A 103 2.63 6.34 4.47
C LEU A 103 3.65 6.70 3.38
N ALA A 104 4.79 7.26 3.77
CA ALA A 104 5.87 7.55 2.83
C ALA A 104 6.42 6.27 2.20
N GLU A 105 6.68 5.22 2.98
CA GLU A 105 7.13 3.91 2.49
C GLU A 105 6.14 3.29 1.48
N VAL A 106 4.83 3.38 1.74
CA VAL A 106 3.80 2.94 0.77
C VAL A 106 3.82 3.80 -0.49
N THR A 107 3.99 5.12 -0.36
CA THR A 107 4.01 6.05 -1.50
C THR A 107 5.21 5.79 -2.41
N ASP A 108 6.41 5.69 -1.82
CA ASP A 108 7.65 5.39 -2.54
C ASP A 108 7.51 4.08 -3.33
N LEU A 109 6.90 3.06 -2.72
CA LEU A 109 6.68 1.77 -3.37
C LEU A 109 5.68 1.84 -4.52
N ILE A 110 4.64 2.67 -4.42
CA ILE A 110 3.72 2.93 -5.54
C ILE A 110 4.46 3.59 -6.70
N GLU A 111 5.32 4.57 -6.42
CA GLU A 111 6.13 5.23 -7.44
C GLU A 111 7.10 4.25 -8.12
N GLU A 112 7.73 3.35 -7.36
CA GLU A 112 8.57 2.28 -7.91
C GLU A 112 7.79 1.33 -8.84
N VAL A 113 6.58 0.92 -8.43
CA VAL A 113 5.70 0.10 -9.28
C VAL A 113 5.37 0.82 -10.58
N LEU A 114 4.97 2.09 -10.51
CA LEU A 114 4.62 2.88 -11.70
C LEU A 114 5.79 3.03 -12.67
N ALA A 115 6.99 3.33 -12.15
CA ALA A 115 8.19 3.42 -12.97
C ALA A 115 8.54 2.08 -13.65
N CYS A 116 8.38 0.96 -12.92
CA CYS A 116 8.59 -0.37 -13.50
C CYS A 116 7.58 -0.69 -14.61
N GLU A 117 6.32 -0.31 -14.43
CA GLU A 117 5.27 -0.52 -15.42
C GLU A 117 5.49 0.32 -16.68
N GLU A 118 5.87 1.59 -16.53
CA GLU A 118 6.22 2.45 -17.66
C GLU A 118 7.37 1.85 -18.47
N GLN A 119 8.41 1.34 -17.80
CA GLN A 119 9.50 0.65 -18.48
C GLN A 119 9.02 -0.60 -19.23
N ASN A 120 8.19 -1.43 -18.60
CA ASN A 120 7.64 -2.64 -19.23
C ASN A 120 6.83 -2.31 -20.50
N ASP A 121 6.04 -1.24 -20.46
CA ASP A 121 5.24 -0.80 -21.60
C ASP A 121 6.12 -0.30 -22.76
N LEU A 122 7.17 0.47 -22.47
CA LEU A 122 8.14 0.91 -23.46
C LEU A 122 8.84 -0.27 -24.15
N GLU A 123 9.25 -1.29 -23.38
CA GLU A 123 9.89 -2.50 -23.91
C GLU A 123 8.93 -3.31 -24.81
N LEU A 124 7.65 -3.39 -24.43
CA LEU A 124 6.62 -4.09 -25.21
C LEU A 124 6.34 -3.37 -26.55
N ILE A 125 6.25 -2.04 -26.54
CA ILE A 125 6.05 -1.22 -27.74
C ILE A 125 7.22 -1.38 -28.70
N ALA A 126 8.46 -1.26 -28.19
CA ALA A 126 9.67 -1.39 -29.01
C ALA A 126 9.75 -2.74 -29.74
N ARG A 127 9.30 -3.83 -29.09
CA ARG A 127 9.27 -5.16 -29.72
C ARG A 127 8.17 -5.33 -30.77
N THR A 128 7.05 -4.64 -30.61
CA THR A 128 5.92 -4.72 -31.54
C THR A 128 6.19 -3.97 -32.84
N GLN A 129 7.08 -2.96 -32.81
CA GLN A 129 7.47 -2.16 -33.99
C GLN A 129 8.60 -2.77 -34.83
N VAL A 130 9.27 -3.82 -34.34
CA VAL A 130 10.38 -4.51 -35.03
C VAL A 130 9.89 -5.74 -35.82
N VAL A 131 8.58 -5.95 -35.90
CA VAL A 131 7.90 -6.98 -36.73
C VAL A 131 7.31 -6.31 -37.98
#